data_AF-A0A0H2PPN2-F1
#
_entry.id   AF-A0A0H2PPN2-F1
#
_cell.length_a   1.000
_cell.length_b   1.000
_cell.length_c   1.000
_cell.angle_alpha   90.00
_cell.angle_beta   90.00
_cell.angle_gamma   90.00
#
_symmetry.space_group_name_H-M   'P 1'
#
loop_
_entity.id
_entity.type
_entity.pdbx_description
1 polymer ?
#
loop_
_entity_poly.entity_id
_entity_poly.type
_entity_poly.pdbx_seq_one_letter_code
_entity_poly.pdbx_strand_id
1 'polypeptide(L)' 'MSERIRLTTAMRELLLEIWQNGSAYPLDRNHQRTFEALEVRDCIEHVTWGRWQITPLGETIAKRLTERNLE' A
#
# COMPACT_ATOMS: atom_id res chain seq x y z
N MET A 1 -14.28 -15.67 -1.46
CA MET A 1 -13.61 -15.52 -0.15
C MET A 1 -12.63 -14.35 -0.27
N SER A 2 -13.05 -13.10 0.00
CA SER A 2 -12.08 -12.00 0.11
C SER A 2 -11.53 -12.06 1.53
N GLU A 3 -10.38 -12.74 1.69
CA GLU A 3 -9.63 -12.68 2.93
C GLU A 3 -9.46 -11.20 3.30
N ARG A 4 -10.01 -10.78 4.45
CA ARG A 4 -9.87 -9.40 4.92
C ARG A 4 -8.39 -9.14 5.10
N ILE A 5 -7.78 -8.46 4.14
CA ILE A 5 -6.37 -8.10 4.16
C ILE A 5 -6.14 -7.28 5.44
N ARG A 6 -5.51 -7.90 6.43
CA ARG A 6 -5.14 -7.24 7.69
C ARG A 6 -3.89 -6.43 7.44
N LEU A 7 -4.08 -5.13 7.24
CA LEU A 7 -3.02 -4.14 7.19
C LEU A 7 -2.76 -3.58 8.59
N THR A 8 -1.48 -3.53 8.98
CA THR A 8 -1.01 -2.79 10.15
C THR A 8 -1.14 -1.28 9.91
N THR A 9 -1.00 -0.46 10.95
CA THR A 9 -1.08 1.01 10.83
C THR A 9 -0.08 1.54 9.78
N ALA A 10 1.20 1.16 9.88
CA ALA A 10 2.23 1.58 8.93
C ALA A 10 1.94 1.15 7.47
N MET A 11 1.36 -0.04 7.27
CA MET A 11 0.96 -0.50 5.93
C MET A 11 -0.18 0.33 5.35
N ARG A 12 -1.13 0.77 6.18
CA ARG A 12 -2.24 1.63 5.74
C ARG A 12 -1.74 3.01 5.38
N GLU A 13 -0.89 3.60 6.22
CA GLU A 13 -0.29 4.91 5.97
C GLU A 13 0.52 4.89 4.68
N LEU A 14 1.38 3.89 4.48
CA LEU A 14 2.15 3.75 3.25
C LEU A 14 1.25 3.55 2.02
N LEU A 15 0.20 2.73 2.12
CA LEU A 15 -0.74 2.53 1.01
C LEU A 15 -1.45 3.84 0.63
N LEU A 16 -1.86 4.64 1.63
CA LEU A 16 -2.47 5.95 1.40
C LEU A 16 -1.48 6.98 0.84
N GLU A 17 -0.22 6.93 1.26
CA GLU A 17 0.84 7.78 0.70
C GLU A 17 1.07 7.47 -0.78
N ILE A 18 1.24 6.19 -1.13
CA ILE A 18 1.42 5.75 -2.52
C ILE A 18 0.18 6.10 -3.35
N TRP A 19 -1.02 5.95 -2.80
CA TRP A 19 -2.25 6.31 -3.49
C TRP A 19 -2.34 7.81 -3.81
N GLN A 20 -1.97 8.68 -2.86
CA GLN A 20 -2.02 10.14 -3.04
C GLN A 20 -0.90 10.67 -3.94
N ASN A 21 0.31 10.11 -3.82
CA ASN A 21 1.48 10.55 -4.59
C ASN A 21 1.64 9.81 -5.93
N GLY A 22 0.82 8.77 -6.16
CA GLY A 22 0.91 7.86 -7.30
C GLY A 22 2.04 6.81 -7.19
N SER A 23 3.04 7.04 -6.34
CA SER A 23 4.16 6.12 -6.15
C SER A 23 4.97 6.43 -4.89
N ALA A 24 5.76 5.48 -4.40
CA ALA A 24 6.79 5.74 -3.39
C ALA A 24 8.05 4.89 -3.59
N TYR A 25 9.08 5.20 -2.81
CA TYR A 25 10.35 4.48 -2.75
C TYR A 25 10.72 4.21 -1.28
N PRO A 26 11.31 3.04 -0.96
CA PRO A 26 11.76 2.76 0.39
C PRO A 26 12.99 3.60 0.74
N LEU A 27 12.94 4.32 1.86
CA LEU A 27 14.05 5.13 2.37
C LEU A 27 15.09 4.30 3.14
N ASP A 28 14.66 3.17 3.71
CA ASP A 28 15.47 2.31 4.56
C ASP A 28 14.94 0.87 4.60
N ARG A 29 15.72 -0.04 5.21
CA ARG A 29 15.45 -1.49 5.21
C ARG A 29 14.16 -1.86 5.95
N ASN A 30 13.71 -1.05 6.91
CA ASN A 30 12.45 -1.26 7.60
C ASN A 30 11.27 -0.84 6.72
N HIS A 31 11.39 0.29 6.01
CA HIS A 31 10.43 0.67 4.98
C HIS A 31 10.32 -0.43 3.92
N GLN A 32 11.44 -0.94 3.39
CA GLN A 32 11.44 -1.98 2.36
C GLN A 32 10.57 -3.20 2.71
N ARG A 33 10.67 -3.73 3.95
CA ARG A 33 9.83 -4.84 4.40
C ARG A 33 8.33 -4.54 4.35
N THR A 34 7.95 -3.29 4.54
CA THR A 34 6.55 -2.84 4.49
C THR A 34 6.05 -2.80 3.05
N PHE A 35 6.90 -2.36 2.10
CA PHE A 35 6.60 -2.45 0.67
C PHE A 35 6.43 -3.91 0.22
N GLU A 36 7.40 -4.77 0.54
CA GLU A 36 7.34 -6.21 0.21
C GLU A 36 6.08 -6.87 0.81
N ALA A 37 5.70 -6.52 2.04
CA ALA A 37 4.49 -7.05 2.66
C ALA A 37 3.20 -6.58 1.96
N LEU A 38 3.16 -5.35 1.45
CA LEU A 38 2.04 -4.86 0.65
C LEU A 38 2.01 -5.50 -0.74
N GLU A 39 3.18 -5.82 -1.32
CA GLU A 39 3.30 -6.56 -2.58
C GLU A 39 2.70 -7.95 -2.51
N VAL A 40 3.06 -8.70 -1.47
CA VAL A 40 2.58 -10.08 -1.25
C VAL A 40 1.05 -10.12 -1.11
N ARG A 41 0.43 -8.99 -0.77
CA ARG A 41 -1.03 -8.82 -0.63
C ARG A 41 -1.68 -8.22 -1.88
N ASP A 42 -0.92 -8.04 -2.96
CA ASP A 42 -1.35 -7.44 -4.22
C ASP A 42 -1.86 -6.00 -4.05
N CYS A 43 -1.44 -5.28 -3.00
CA CYS A 43 -1.86 -3.88 -2.77
C CYS A 43 -1.01 -2.88 -3.57
N ILE A 44 0.25 -3.22 -3.79
CA ILE A 44 1.19 -2.41 -4.55
C ILE A 44 2.03 -3.36 -5.39
N GLU A 45 2.63 -2.83 -6.45
CA GLU A 45 3.52 -3.59 -7.32
C GLU A 45 4.83 -2.83 -7.49
N HIS A 46 5.94 -3.58 -7.51
CA HIS A 46 7.23 -3.01 -7.84
C HIS A 46 7.33 -2.73 -9.34
N VAL A 47 7.65 -1.48 -9.68
CA VAL A 47 7.94 -1.04 -11.05
C VAL A 47 9.44 -0.83 -11.26
N THR A 48 9.82 -0.56 -12.50
CA THR A 48 11.20 -0.29 -12.89
C THR A 48 11.82 0.84 -12.04
N TRP A 49 13.11 0.66 -11.68
CA TRP A 49 13.95 1.61 -10.92
C TRP A 49 13.67 1.72 -9.42
N GLY A 50 13.18 0.66 -8.76
CA GLY A 50 13.03 0.65 -7.30
C GLY A 50 11.81 1.42 -6.80
N ARG A 51 10.93 1.81 -7.72
CA ARG A 51 9.71 2.56 -7.43
C ARG A 51 8.56 1.57 -7.29
N TRP A 52 7.59 1.93 -6.47
CA TRP A 52 6.41 1.13 -6.21
C TRP A 52 5.17 1.93 -6.60
N GLN A 53 4.21 1.29 -7.24
CA GLN A 53 2.93 1.88 -7.62
C GLN A 53 1.76 1.12 -7.00
N ILE A 54 0.61 1.79 -6.91
CA ILE A 54 -0.60 1.16 -6.41
C ILE A 54 -1.23 0.26 -7.49
N THR A 55 -1.69 -0.92 -7.08
CA THR A 55 -2.48 -1.80 -7.93
C THR A 55 -3.96 -1.42 -7.87
N PRO A 56 -4.81 -1.88 -8.81
CA PRO A 56 -6.26 -1.71 -8.70
C PRO A 56 -6.87 -2.28 -7.41
N LEU A 57 -6.32 -3.36 -6.84
CA LEU A 57 -6.74 -3.88 -5.55
C LEU A 57 -6.34 -2.93 -4.41
N GLY A 58 -5.09 -2.45 -4.42
CA GLY A 58 -4.60 -1.46 -3.48
C GLY A 58 -5.44 -0.18 -3.47
N GLU A 59 -5.84 0.30 -4.65
CA GLU A 59 -6.70 1.48 -4.78
C GLU A 59 -8.05 1.27 -4.10
N THR A 60 -8.66 0.09 -4.31
CA THR A 60 -9.94 -0.26 -3.68
C THR A 60 -9.81 -0.28 -2.15
N ILE A 61 -8.69 -0.80 -1.63
CA ILE A 61 -8.42 -0.84 -0.19
C ILE A 61 -8.14 0.55 0.35
N ALA A 62 -7.35 1.36 -0.34
CA ALA A 62 -7.05 2.74 0.02
C ALA A 62 -8.33 3.58 0.13
N LYS A 63 -9.20 3.52 -0.89
CA LYS A 63 -10.52 4.18 -0.87
C LYS A 63 -11.34 3.79 0.36
N ARG A 64 -11.45 2.49 0.64
CA ARG A 64 -12.17 1.99 1.83
C ARG A 64 -11.53 2.45 3.15
N LEU A 65 -10.22 2.59 3.21
CA LEU A 65 -9.52 3.09 4.40
C LEU A 65 -9.80 4.57 4.65
N THR A 66 -9.92 5.36 3.59
CA THR A 66 -10.29 6.79 3.66
C THR A 66 -11.74 6.96 4.08
N GLU A 67 -12.68 6.22 3.50
CA GLU A 67 -14.10 6.26 3.88
C GLU A 67 -14.32 5.93 5.35
N ARG A 68 -13.57 4.95 5.88
CA ARG A 68 -13.67 4.49 7.27
C ARG A 68 -12.97 5.38 8.30
N ASN A 69 -12.20 6.38 7.86
CA ASN A 69 -11.61 7.42 8.73
C ASN A 69 -12.49 8.68 8.80
N LEU A 70 -13.53 8.78 7.98
CA LEU A 70 -14.46 9.91 7.94
C LEU A 70 -15.72 9.68 8.81
N GLU A 71 -15.83 8.51 9.46
CA GLU A 71 -16.92 8.13 10.37
C GLU A 71 -16.59 8.38 11.85
#